data_AF-A0A484NBJ9-F1
#
_entry.id   AF-A0A484NBJ9-F1
#
_cell.length_a   1.000
_cell.length_b   1.000
_cell.length_c   1.000
_cell.angle_alpha   90.00
_cell.angle_beta   90.00
_cell.angle_gamma   90.00
#
_symmetry.space_group_name_H-M   'P 1'
#
loop_
_entity.id
_entity.type
_entity.pdbx_description
1 polymer ?
#
loop_
_entity_poly.entity_id
_entity_poly.type
_entity_poly.pdbx_seq_one_letter_code
_entity_poly.pdbx_strand_id
1 'polypeptide(L)'
;MEQKLNLADSSSRGPHNALLATNGRGHGRGGYRDQTHVTKYARGDNKDKVVVVGEMKLEKMLSMKGGKGEGSYVNNSEAQAKHARSMVPLLKETLDLVKLGPPDLPFVVADLGCSCGSNTIHVVGVIVKHIAGRYESSGQDPPEFSAFFSDLPSNDFNTLFQLLPPLASSGGGGSLEDCLSSTTHRSYFAAGVPGSFYRRLFPKMSVDFFYSAFSLHWLSQVPESVAEGGGAAYNKGRIFIHGGKEAAANAYGKQFKSDLAGFLKARSVEMKKGGSMFLVCLGRTSVDPTDQGGAGLLFGTHYQDAWDDLVHEGLITSEKRDRFNIPVYAPSLQDFKEVVEADGAFKINQLQLFRGGSPLVVSNPDDAAEVGRAFANSCRSVSGVLVDAHIGEKLGEELFVRVARRATSHAKEILELLQFFHVVASLSLAATCT
;
A
#
# COMPACT_ATOMS: atom_id res chain seq x y z
N MET A 1 39.31 32.25 20.26
CA MET A 1 40.14 32.33 21.49
C MET A 1 39.72 31.15 22.37
N GLU A 2 40.37 29.98 22.31
CA GLU A 2 41.68 29.67 22.94
C GLU A 2 41.68 30.05 24.44
N GLN A 3 42.07 29.24 25.43
CA GLN A 3 42.68 27.90 25.54
C GLN A 3 42.82 27.65 27.07
N LYS A 4 42.55 26.47 27.66
CA LYS A 4 43.52 25.52 28.31
C LYS A 4 42.75 24.68 29.37
N LEU A 5 42.73 23.34 29.33
CA LEU A 5 43.73 22.35 29.82
C LEU A 5 43.87 22.38 31.36
N ASN A 6 43.57 21.33 32.14
CA ASN A 6 44.25 20.02 32.26
C ASN A 6 43.41 19.03 33.12
N LEU A 7 43.19 17.76 32.72
CA LEU A 7 44.02 16.53 32.90
C LEU A 7 43.85 15.83 34.26
N ALA A 8 43.25 14.64 34.26
CA ALA A 8 43.72 13.47 35.03
C ALA A 8 43.12 12.17 34.47
N ASP A 9 44.00 11.19 34.37
CA ASP A 9 43.96 9.91 33.67
C ASP A 9 43.58 8.76 34.63
N SER A 10 42.89 7.73 34.15
CA SER A 10 43.14 6.37 34.64
C SER A 10 42.57 5.32 33.67
N SER A 11 43.52 4.67 33.01
CA SER A 11 43.40 3.41 32.29
C SER A 11 42.92 2.24 33.18
N SER A 12 42.11 1.32 32.63
CA SER A 12 42.44 -0.11 32.68
C SER A 12 41.67 -0.90 31.61
N ARG A 13 42.37 -1.87 31.04
CA ARG A 13 42.01 -2.69 29.87
C ARG A 13 41.39 -4.03 30.30
N GLY A 14 40.30 -4.42 29.62
CA GLY A 14 39.95 -5.78 29.17
C GLY A 14 39.73 -6.90 30.22
N PRO A 15 39.37 -8.15 29.80
CA PRO A 15 39.23 -8.64 28.44
C PRO A 15 37.94 -9.45 28.13
N HIS A 16 37.85 -9.83 26.85
CA HIS A 16 37.02 -10.85 26.21
C HIS A 16 36.75 -12.13 27.03
N ASN A 17 35.58 -12.72 26.81
CA ASN A 17 35.41 -14.18 26.85
C ASN A 17 34.51 -14.65 25.70
N ALA A 18 35.15 -15.27 24.72
CA ALA A 18 34.55 -16.25 23.81
C ALA A 18 34.67 -17.62 24.47
N LEU A 19 33.61 -18.42 24.45
CA LEU A 19 33.65 -19.82 24.90
C LEU A 19 33.10 -20.72 23.79
N LEU A 20 34.04 -21.42 23.18
CA LEU A 20 33.87 -22.64 22.40
C LEU A 20 33.26 -23.74 23.27
N ALA A 21 32.25 -24.44 22.75
CA ALA A 21 31.86 -25.75 23.24
C ALA A 21 32.30 -26.82 22.23
N THR A 22 33.02 -27.81 22.75
CA THR A 22 33.67 -28.90 22.05
C THR A 22 32.78 -30.14 21.94
N ASN A 23 33.12 -30.96 20.94
CA ASN A 23 32.68 -32.31 20.57
C ASN A 23 32.12 -33.24 21.66
N GLY A 24 31.05 -33.96 21.30
CA GLY A 24 30.68 -35.27 21.85
C GLY A 24 30.18 -36.20 20.75
N ARG A 25 30.95 -37.26 20.45
CA ARG A 25 30.62 -38.34 19.50
C ARG A 25 29.65 -39.34 20.15
N GLY A 26 28.70 -39.86 19.36
CA GLY A 26 27.93 -41.07 19.65
C GLY A 26 27.37 -41.68 18.37
N HIS A 27 27.82 -42.89 18.03
CA HIS A 27 27.47 -43.65 16.83
C HIS A 27 26.03 -44.20 16.82
N GLY A 28 25.43 -44.34 15.63
CA GLY A 28 24.17 -45.08 15.43
C GLY A 28 23.69 -45.14 13.98
N ARG A 29 24.27 -46.09 13.22
CA ARG A 29 24.02 -46.60 11.86
C ARG A 29 22.66 -46.36 11.15
N GLY A 30 22.77 -46.22 9.82
CA GLY A 30 21.77 -46.57 8.80
C GLY A 30 21.39 -45.35 7.94
N GLY A 31 21.81 -45.13 6.70
CA GLY A 31 22.23 -46.03 5.63
C GLY A 31 21.28 -45.81 4.45
N TYR A 32 21.61 -44.93 3.50
CA TYR A 32 21.05 -44.98 2.14
C TYR A 32 21.98 -44.28 1.13
N ARG A 33 21.94 -44.82 -0.09
CA ARG A 33 22.95 -44.80 -1.15
C ARG A 33 23.33 -43.43 -1.70
N ASP A 34 24.63 -43.32 -1.96
CA ASP A 34 25.30 -42.35 -2.81
C ASP A 34 25.03 -42.65 -4.30
N GLN A 35 24.56 -41.66 -5.06
CA GLN A 35 24.69 -41.62 -6.50
C GLN A 35 25.32 -40.29 -6.89
N THR A 36 26.61 -40.38 -7.15
CA THR A 36 27.46 -39.37 -7.77
C THR A 36 26.97 -39.08 -9.19
N HIS A 37 26.50 -37.85 -9.42
CA HIS A 37 26.47 -37.28 -10.76
C HIS A 37 27.38 -36.07 -10.87
N VAL A 38 28.39 -36.27 -11.71
CA VAL A 38 29.46 -35.37 -12.12
C VAL A 38 28.89 -34.10 -12.75
N THR A 39 29.08 -32.95 -12.10
CA THR A 39 28.79 -31.64 -12.71
C THR A 39 29.90 -31.30 -13.70
N LYS A 40 29.65 -31.53 -15.00
CA LYS A 40 30.48 -30.97 -16.08
C LYS A 40 30.20 -29.47 -16.17
N TYR A 41 31.25 -28.67 -16.00
CA TYR A 41 31.26 -27.25 -16.36
C TYR A 41 31.03 -27.11 -17.87
N ALA A 42 29.94 -26.45 -18.27
CA ALA A 42 29.75 -25.93 -19.60
C ALA A 42 29.57 -24.40 -19.50
N ARG A 43 30.50 -23.67 -20.15
CA ARG A 43 30.39 -22.23 -20.43
C ARG A 43 29.31 -21.99 -21.48
N GLY A 44 28.59 -20.87 -21.36
CA GLY A 44 27.91 -20.20 -22.47
C GLY A 44 26.39 -20.30 -22.45
N ASP A 45 25.76 -19.28 -21.85
CA ASP A 45 24.72 -18.43 -22.46
C ASP A 45 23.80 -17.86 -21.37
N ASN A 46 24.09 -16.62 -20.98
CA ASN A 46 23.23 -15.83 -20.11
C ASN A 46 22.04 -15.34 -20.95
N LYS A 47 21.01 -16.18 -21.10
CA LYS A 47 19.71 -15.73 -21.57
C LYS A 47 18.93 -15.21 -20.36
N ASP A 48 18.81 -13.88 -20.30
CA ASP A 48 17.92 -13.16 -19.40
C ASP A 48 16.54 -13.81 -19.38
N LYS A 49 16.24 -14.54 -18.31
CA LYS A 49 14.87 -15.01 -18.05
C LYS A 49 14.05 -13.79 -17.66
N VAL A 50 13.34 -13.25 -18.64
CA VAL A 50 12.38 -12.17 -18.44
C VAL A 50 11.24 -12.66 -17.55
N VAL A 51 11.09 -11.99 -16.42
CA VAL A 51 10.18 -12.30 -15.32
C VAL A 51 8.82 -11.65 -15.63
N VAL A 52 7.88 -12.39 -16.22
CA VAL A 52 6.45 -11.98 -16.26
C VAL A 52 5.87 -12.18 -14.86
N VAL A 53 5.16 -11.17 -14.35
CA VAL A 53 4.60 -11.18 -12.99
C VAL A 53 3.16 -11.70 -13.05
N GLY A 54 2.97 -13.02 -12.95
CA GLY A 54 1.64 -13.60 -12.71
C GLY A 54 1.10 -13.22 -11.32
N GLU A 55 -0.18 -13.50 -11.04
CA GLU A 55 -0.89 -13.16 -9.79
C GLU A 55 -0.09 -13.52 -8.51
N MET A 56 0.34 -14.79 -8.39
CA MET A 56 1.17 -15.28 -7.27
C MET A 56 2.54 -14.61 -7.15
N LYS A 57 3.00 -13.94 -8.20
CA LYS A 57 4.28 -13.25 -8.26
C LYS A 57 4.12 -11.77 -7.92
N LEU A 58 2.99 -11.16 -8.27
CA LEU A 58 2.69 -9.79 -7.88
C LEU A 58 2.47 -9.72 -6.37
N GLU A 59 1.70 -10.63 -5.79
CA GLU A 59 1.46 -10.65 -4.33
C GLU A 59 2.73 -10.84 -3.48
N LYS A 60 3.77 -11.45 -4.05
CA LYS A 60 5.07 -11.65 -3.36
C LYS A 60 6.04 -10.50 -3.54
N MET A 61 5.72 -9.54 -4.41
CA MET A 61 6.61 -8.47 -4.82
C MET A 61 6.03 -7.08 -4.54
N LEU A 62 4.71 -6.91 -4.73
CA LEU A 62 4.03 -5.65 -4.57
C LEU A 62 3.95 -5.32 -3.08
N SER A 63 4.63 -4.25 -2.72
CA SER A 63 4.43 -3.54 -1.47
C SER A 63 4.93 -2.12 -1.70
N MET A 64 4.52 -1.20 -0.83
CA MET A 64 5.17 0.10 -0.80
C MET A 64 6.66 -0.08 -0.44
N LYS A 65 7.52 0.84 -0.89
CA LYS A 65 8.96 0.75 -0.60
C LYS A 65 9.20 0.85 0.91
N GLY A 66 9.61 -0.27 1.53
CA GLY A 66 9.84 -0.38 2.96
C GLY A 66 11.09 0.37 3.46
N GLY A 67 11.36 0.27 4.76
CA GLY A 67 12.48 0.92 5.41
C GLY A 67 12.27 2.40 5.74
N LYS A 68 13.37 3.08 6.11
CA LYS A 68 13.39 4.48 6.61
C LYS A 68 14.21 5.43 5.73
N GLY A 69 14.64 4.99 4.55
CA GLY A 69 15.44 5.80 3.61
C GLY A 69 14.63 6.89 2.92
N GLU A 70 15.30 7.81 2.23
CA GLU A 70 14.65 8.96 1.56
C GLU A 70 13.56 8.54 0.57
N GLY A 71 13.77 7.48 -0.20
CA GLY A 71 12.78 6.94 -1.14
C GLY A 71 11.74 5.97 -0.55
N SER A 72 11.73 5.79 0.78
CA SER A 72 10.77 4.89 1.44
C SER A 72 9.37 5.49 1.50
N TYR A 73 8.35 4.64 1.62
CA TYR A 73 6.97 5.07 1.73
C TYR A 73 6.71 5.87 3.01
N VAL A 74 7.33 5.49 4.13
CA VAL A 74 7.20 6.19 5.41
C VAL A 74 7.52 7.69 5.26
N ASN A 75 8.57 8.01 4.50
CA ASN A 75 9.01 9.40 4.28
C ASN A 75 8.28 10.13 3.13
N ASN A 76 7.46 9.45 2.32
CA ASN A 76 6.80 10.04 1.14
C ASN A 76 5.27 9.87 1.15
N SER A 77 4.69 9.52 2.31
CA SER A 77 3.25 9.22 2.45
C SER A 77 2.41 10.38 3.01
N GLU A 78 2.98 11.59 3.09
CA GLU A 78 2.32 12.75 3.70
C GLU A 78 1.09 13.23 2.90
N ALA A 79 1.10 13.13 1.57
CA ALA A 79 -0.06 13.48 0.76
C ALA A 79 -1.24 12.53 1.03
N GLN A 80 -0.98 11.23 1.13
CA GLN A 80 -1.96 10.23 1.54
C GLN A 80 -2.51 10.56 2.94
N ALA A 81 -1.64 10.97 3.87
CA ALA A 81 -2.05 11.40 5.20
C ALA A 81 -2.99 12.63 5.16
N LYS A 82 -2.65 13.65 4.38
CA LYS A 82 -3.47 14.87 4.20
C LYS A 82 -4.83 14.55 3.60
N HIS A 83 -4.87 13.73 2.55
CA HIS A 83 -6.13 13.28 1.94
C HIS A 83 -6.97 12.44 2.90
N ALA A 84 -6.38 11.48 3.62
CA ALA A 84 -7.11 10.68 4.60
C ALA A 84 -7.71 11.56 5.70
N ARG A 85 -6.96 12.54 6.20
CA ARG A 85 -7.42 13.50 7.22
C ARG A 85 -8.60 14.35 6.73
N SER A 86 -8.59 14.82 5.49
CA SER A 86 -9.70 15.61 4.94
C SER A 86 -10.98 14.80 4.79
N MET A 87 -10.90 13.47 4.72
CA MET A 87 -12.04 12.56 4.62
C MET A 87 -12.52 11.99 5.96
N VAL A 88 -11.90 12.37 7.10
CA VAL A 88 -12.33 11.93 8.43
C VAL A 88 -13.82 12.20 8.73
N PRO A 89 -14.44 13.33 8.32
CA PRO A 89 -15.88 13.53 8.52
C PRO A 89 -16.72 12.42 7.86
N LEU A 90 -16.40 12.04 6.62
CA LEU A 90 -17.10 10.98 5.87
C LEU A 90 -16.89 9.59 6.51
N LEU A 91 -15.67 9.36 7.04
CA LEU A 91 -15.37 8.17 7.81
C LEU A 91 -16.26 8.08 9.05
N LYS A 92 -16.41 9.18 9.80
CA LYS A 92 -17.27 9.23 10.99
C LYS A 92 -18.75 9.01 10.67
N GLU A 93 -19.26 9.62 9.61
CA GLU A 93 -20.62 9.37 9.11
C GLU A 93 -20.84 7.88 8.81
N THR A 94 -19.83 7.21 8.25
CA THR A 94 -19.89 5.76 7.97
C THR A 94 -19.82 4.92 9.25
N LEU A 95 -19.03 5.35 10.24
CA LEU A 95 -18.96 4.71 11.55
C LEU A 95 -20.28 4.83 12.31
N ASP A 96 -21.03 5.92 12.14
CA ASP A 96 -22.34 6.13 12.77
C ASP A 96 -23.39 5.12 12.29
N LEU A 97 -23.21 4.54 11.09
CA LEU A 97 -24.07 3.49 10.54
C LEU A 97 -23.83 2.12 11.18
N VAL A 98 -22.69 1.91 11.85
CA VAL A 98 -22.40 0.63 12.51
C VAL A 98 -23.37 0.43 13.67
N LYS A 99 -24.00 -0.74 13.73
CA LYS A 99 -24.84 -1.13 14.87
C LYS A 99 -23.95 -1.54 16.04
N LEU A 100 -24.07 -0.83 17.17
CA LEU A 100 -23.33 -1.18 18.39
C LEU A 100 -23.83 -2.52 18.94
N GLY A 101 -22.89 -3.38 19.29
CA GLY A 101 -23.14 -4.68 19.90
C GLY A 101 -23.19 -4.59 21.43
N PRO A 102 -23.30 -5.73 22.13
CA PRO A 102 -23.07 -5.78 23.57
C PRO A 102 -21.60 -5.43 23.88
N PRO A 103 -21.32 -4.69 24.97
CA PRO A 103 -19.96 -4.31 25.34
C PRO A 103 -19.07 -5.51 25.73
N ASP A 104 -19.67 -6.65 26.09
CA ASP A 104 -18.96 -7.89 26.42
C ASP A 104 -18.30 -8.57 25.20
N LEU A 105 -18.61 -8.11 23.98
CA LEU A 105 -18.01 -8.62 22.75
C LEU A 105 -17.04 -7.60 22.16
N PRO A 106 -15.83 -8.02 21.75
CA PRO A 106 -14.88 -7.11 21.15
C PRO A 106 -15.40 -6.47 19.86
N PHE A 107 -15.11 -5.18 19.70
CA PHE A 107 -15.30 -4.46 18.44
C PHE A 107 -14.06 -4.65 17.55
N VAL A 108 -14.28 -5.16 16.35
CA VAL A 108 -13.22 -5.53 15.41
C VAL A 108 -13.17 -4.57 14.23
N VAL A 109 -12.03 -3.90 14.08
CA VAL A 109 -11.70 -3.08 12.91
C VAL A 109 -10.61 -3.76 12.08
N ALA A 110 -10.74 -3.71 10.76
CA ALA A 110 -9.69 -4.17 9.84
C ALA A 110 -9.34 -3.08 8.83
N ASP A 111 -8.07 -2.67 8.80
CA ASP A 111 -7.49 -1.80 7.77
C ASP A 111 -6.87 -2.67 6.66
N LEU A 112 -7.37 -2.53 5.43
CA LEU A 112 -6.98 -3.34 4.27
C LEU A 112 -6.07 -2.53 3.34
N GLY A 113 -4.82 -2.98 3.22
CA GLY A 113 -3.73 -2.24 2.57
C GLY A 113 -3.10 -1.22 3.52
N CYS A 114 -2.70 -1.66 4.71
CA CYS A 114 -2.20 -0.78 5.77
C CYS A 114 -0.79 -0.21 5.50
N SER A 115 -0.03 -0.83 4.58
CA SER A 115 1.40 -0.54 4.35
C SER A 115 2.21 -0.66 5.66
N CYS A 116 3.27 0.15 5.79
CA CYS A 116 4.19 0.15 6.93
C CYS A 116 4.30 1.52 7.64
N GLY A 117 3.50 2.50 7.24
CA GLY A 117 3.57 3.88 7.75
C GLY A 117 2.65 4.16 8.93
N SER A 118 2.78 5.33 9.56
CA SER A 118 1.95 5.72 10.71
C SER A 118 0.50 6.06 10.34
N ASN A 119 0.18 6.28 9.07
CA ASN A 119 -1.17 6.65 8.61
C ASN A 119 -2.24 5.64 9.07
N THR A 120 -1.96 4.34 8.96
CA THR A 120 -2.85 3.27 9.40
C THR A 120 -3.14 3.32 10.91
N ILE A 121 -2.11 3.59 11.72
CA ILE A 121 -2.20 3.69 13.18
C ILE A 121 -3.10 4.87 13.57
N HIS A 122 -2.93 6.01 12.90
CA HIS A 122 -3.73 7.21 13.16
C HIS A 122 -5.20 6.99 12.83
N VAL A 123 -5.52 6.41 11.67
CA VAL A 123 -6.93 6.22 11.27
C VAL A 123 -7.63 5.17 12.13
N VAL A 124 -6.95 4.09 12.51
CA VAL A 124 -7.47 3.13 13.49
C VAL A 124 -7.74 3.82 14.83
N GLY A 125 -6.84 4.70 15.29
CA GLY A 125 -7.07 5.51 16.49
C GLY A 125 -8.31 6.40 16.39
N VAL A 126 -8.56 7.02 15.23
CA VAL A 126 -9.79 7.80 14.97
C VAL A 126 -11.03 6.92 15.03
N ILE A 127 -10.99 5.73 14.42
CA ILE A 127 -12.10 4.77 14.41
C ILE A 127 -12.44 4.32 15.83
N VAL A 128 -11.44 3.84 16.58
CA VAL A 128 -11.59 3.36 17.96
C VAL A 128 -12.14 4.47 18.86
N LYS A 129 -11.56 5.67 18.79
CA LYS A 129 -12.03 6.81 19.58
C LYS A 129 -13.48 7.19 19.28
N HIS A 130 -13.88 7.17 18.00
CA HIS A 130 -15.24 7.50 17.60
C HIS A 130 -16.24 6.46 18.11
N ILE A 131 -15.96 5.16 17.92
CA ILE A 131 -16.84 4.09 18.40
C ILE A 131 -16.92 4.06 19.92
N ALA A 132 -15.80 4.22 20.64
CA ALA A 132 -15.80 4.32 22.11
C ALA A 132 -16.72 5.45 22.59
N GLY A 133 -16.61 6.65 22.00
CA GLY A 133 -17.49 7.77 22.30
C GLY A 133 -18.97 7.50 22.02
N ARG A 134 -19.29 6.65 21.02
CA ARG A 134 -20.68 6.22 20.77
C ARG A 134 -21.21 5.29 21.87
N TYR A 135 -20.39 4.37 22.40
CA TYR A 135 -20.77 3.54 23.55
C TYR A 135 -21.01 4.41 24.79
N GLU A 136 -20.06 5.30 25.11
CA GLU A 136 -20.17 6.23 26.24
C GLU A 136 -21.43 7.11 26.15
N SER A 137 -21.74 7.63 24.96
CA SER A 137 -22.96 8.43 24.72
C SER A 137 -24.25 7.63 24.89
N SER A 138 -24.19 6.30 24.82
CA SER A 138 -25.30 5.39 25.10
C SER A 138 -25.35 4.91 26.56
N GLY A 139 -24.47 5.43 27.43
CA GLY A 139 -24.38 5.05 28.83
C GLY A 139 -23.75 3.67 29.05
N GLN A 140 -22.95 3.19 28.10
CA GLN A 140 -22.27 1.90 28.16
C GLN A 140 -20.74 2.11 28.20
N ASP A 141 -20.06 1.23 28.92
CA ASP A 141 -18.60 1.15 28.83
C ASP A 141 -18.18 0.67 27.43
N PRO A 142 -17.14 1.25 26.82
CA PRO A 142 -16.63 0.76 25.54
C PRO A 142 -16.16 -0.71 25.62
N PRO A 143 -16.39 -1.51 24.57
CA PRO A 143 -15.87 -2.88 24.50
C PRO A 143 -14.34 -2.89 24.35
N GLU A 144 -13.74 -4.07 24.47
CA GLU A 144 -12.38 -4.27 23.97
C GLU A 144 -12.31 -4.03 22.46
N PHE A 145 -11.26 -3.38 21.99
CA PHE A 145 -11.04 -3.14 20.56
C PHE A 145 -9.93 -4.02 20.02
N SER A 146 -10.20 -4.69 18.89
CA SER A 146 -9.19 -5.43 18.12
C SER A 146 -9.02 -4.79 16.75
N ALA A 147 -7.79 -4.36 16.44
CA ALA A 147 -7.41 -3.80 15.15
C ALA A 147 -6.55 -4.78 14.36
N PHE A 148 -7.02 -5.14 13.17
CA PHE A 148 -6.28 -5.93 12.20
C PHE A 148 -5.70 -5.04 11.12
N PHE A 149 -4.38 -5.14 10.94
CA PHE A 149 -3.63 -4.45 9.91
C PHE A 149 -3.31 -5.45 8.81
N SER A 150 -4.01 -5.36 7.68
CA SER A 150 -3.86 -6.31 6.57
C SER A 150 -3.12 -5.68 5.40
N ASP A 151 -2.20 -6.46 4.83
CA ASP A 151 -1.48 -6.11 3.60
C ASP A 151 -0.96 -7.40 2.94
N LEU A 152 -0.35 -7.27 1.77
CA LEU A 152 0.30 -8.39 1.09
C LEU A 152 1.46 -8.97 1.94
N PRO A 153 1.80 -10.26 1.77
CA PRO A 153 2.89 -10.89 2.52
C PRO A 153 4.27 -10.21 2.35
N SER A 154 4.48 -9.49 1.25
CA SER A 154 5.67 -8.69 0.95
C SER A 154 5.79 -7.40 1.78
N ASN A 155 4.72 -6.96 2.43
CA ASN A 155 4.74 -5.73 3.22
C ASN A 155 5.70 -5.81 4.41
N ASP A 156 6.30 -4.68 4.76
CA ASP A 156 7.20 -4.55 5.90
C ASP A 156 6.43 -4.40 7.22
N PHE A 157 5.82 -5.52 7.65
CA PHE A 157 5.12 -5.61 8.94
C PHE A 157 6.06 -5.37 10.13
N ASN A 158 7.37 -5.63 10.00
CA ASN A 158 8.32 -5.35 11.06
C ASN A 158 8.40 -3.86 11.37
N THR A 159 8.49 -3.02 10.33
CA THR A 159 8.43 -1.56 10.50
C THR A 159 7.09 -1.12 11.09
N LEU A 160 5.96 -1.67 10.62
CA LEU A 160 4.65 -1.37 11.18
C LEU A 160 4.57 -1.70 12.69
N PHE A 161 5.02 -2.90 13.09
CA PHE A 161 4.96 -3.33 14.49
C PHE A 161 5.84 -2.50 15.40
N GLN A 162 6.99 -2.00 14.91
CA GLN A 162 7.84 -1.06 15.66
C GLN A 162 7.21 0.32 15.86
N LEU A 163 6.27 0.73 14.99
CA LEU A 163 5.57 2.01 15.07
C LEU A 163 4.34 1.97 15.98
N LEU A 164 3.84 0.79 16.33
CA LEU A 164 2.65 0.65 17.17
C LEU A 164 2.91 1.23 18.57
N PRO A 165 2.07 2.17 19.06
CA PRO A 165 2.20 2.69 20.42
C PRO A 165 2.03 1.57 21.46
N PRO A 166 2.66 1.68 22.64
CA PRO A 166 2.43 0.76 23.75
C PRO A 166 0.94 0.74 24.16
N LEU A 167 0.44 -0.42 24.57
CA LEU A 167 -0.92 -0.54 25.12
C LEU A 167 -1.01 0.27 26.41
N ALA A 168 -2.11 1.01 26.59
CA ALA A 168 -2.36 1.74 27.84
C ALA A 168 -2.40 0.75 29.02
N SER A 169 -1.66 1.03 30.09
CA SER A 169 -1.65 0.19 31.29
C SER A 169 -2.99 0.31 32.02
N SER A 170 -3.78 -0.76 32.03
CA SER A 170 -4.97 -0.90 32.87
C SER A 170 -4.55 -1.03 34.33
N GLY A 171 -4.32 0.08 35.07
CA GLY A 171 -3.88 -0.09 36.47
C GLY A 171 -3.59 1.11 37.35
N GLY A 172 -3.88 2.36 36.98
CA GLY A 172 -3.70 3.48 37.90
C GLY A 172 -4.65 4.62 37.55
N GLY A 173 -5.35 5.16 38.55
CA GLY A 173 -6.16 6.37 38.38
C GLY A 173 -5.32 7.44 37.68
N GLY A 174 -5.71 7.76 36.45
CA GLY A 174 -4.93 8.62 35.57
C GLY A 174 -4.78 10.00 36.17
N SER A 175 -3.54 10.48 36.22
CA SER A 175 -3.31 11.89 36.49
C SER A 175 -3.88 12.72 35.33
N LEU A 176 -4.09 14.03 35.53
CA LEU A 176 -4.49 14.96 34.48
C LEU A 176 -3.56 14.90 33.24
N GLU A 177 -2.32 14.42 33.42
CA GLU A 177 -1.30 14.26 32.38
C GLU A 177 -1.58 13.06 31.45
N ASP A 178 -2.18 11.98 31.94
CA ASP A 178 -2.55 10.80 31.15
C ASP A 178 -3.73 11.09 30.21
N CYS A 179 -4.66 11.93 30.65
CA CYS A 179 -5.76 12.42 29.82
C CYS A 179 -5.27 13.34 28.68
N LEU A 180 -4.14 14.02 28.88
CA LEU A 180 -3.54 14.93 27.89
C LEU A 180 -2.58 14.19 26.94
N SER A 181 -2.14 12.97 27.27
CA SER A 181 -1.15 12.19 26.51
C SER A 181 -1.75 11.17 25.53
N SER A 182 -3.04 11.26 25.17
CA SER A 182 -3.76 10.27 24.31
C SER A 182 -3.11 9.88 22.96
N THR A 183 -1.99 10.49 22.58
CA THR A 183 -1.16 10.15 21.42
C THR A 183 0.00 9.19 21.71
N THR A 184 0.34 8.91 22.98
CA THR A 184 1.49 8.06 23.36
C THR A 184 1.13 6.60 23.61
N HIS A 185 -0.15 6.30 23.87
CA HIS A 185 -0.64 4.96 24.13
C HIS A 185 -1.79 4.58 23.19
N ARG A 186 -1.92 3.29 22.89
CA ARG A 186 -3.09 2.74 22.18
C ARG A 186 -4.08 2.12 23.16
N SER A 187 -5.36 2.19 22.84
CA SER A 187 -6.47 1.58 23.59
C SER A 187 -7.08 0.37 22.86
N TYR A 188 -6.30 -0.29 22.00
CA TYR A 188 -6.73 -1.45 21.21
C TYR A 188 -5.63 -2.51 21.11
N PHE A 189 -6.05 -3.77 20.98
CA PHE A 189 -5.18 -4.88 20.61
C PHE A 189 -4.90 -4.84 19.10
N ALA A 190 -3.71 -5.24 18.68
CA ALA A 190 -3.29 -5.16 17.30
C ALA A 190 -2.76 -6.50 16.78
N ALA A 191 -3.08 -6.83 15.54
CA ALA A 191 -2.53 -7.98 14.82
C ALA A 191 -2.29 -7.66 13.34
N GLY A 192 -1.25 -8.24 12.75
CA GLY A 192 -1.01 -8.19 11.31
C GLY A 192 -1.67 -9.37 10.58
N VAL A 193 -2.21 -9.13 9.38
CA VAL A 193 -2.90 -10.14 8.56
C VAL A 193 -2.31 -10.16 7.14
N PRO A 194 -1.32 -11.03 6.87
CA PRO A 194 -0.68 -11.11 5.56
C PRO A 194 -1.56 -11.86 4.56
N GLY A 195 -1.91 -11.21 3.45
CA GLY A 195 -2.66 -11.82 2.36
C GLY A 195 -3.34 -10.79 1.45
N SER A 196 -3.69 -11.21 0.24
CA SER A 196 -4.46 -10.38 -0.68
C SER A 196 -5.90 -10.22 -0.20
N PHE A 197 -6.36 -8.97 -0.06
CA PHE A 197 -7.75 -8.66 0.26
C PHE A 197 -8.72 -8.96 -0.90
N TYR A 198 -8.24 -9.37 -2.08
CA TYR A 198 -9.14 -9.85 -3.14
C TYR A 198 -9.74 -11.23 -2.84
N ARG A 199 -9.31 -11.86 -1.75
CA ARG A 199 -9.86 -13.12 -1.20
C ARG A 199 -10.13 -13.01 0.30
N ARG A 200 -10.58 -14.13 0.89
CA ARG A 200 -10.87 -14.24 2.33
C ARG A 200 -9.59 -14.08 3.15
N LEU A 201 -9.67 -13.29 4.21
CA LEU A 201 -8.63 -13.00 5.19
C LEU A 201 -9.09 -13.31 6.62
N PHE A 202 -10.39 -13.25 6.88
CA PHE A 202 -10.98 -13.36 8.20
C PHE A 202 -12.01 -14.51 8.29
N PRO A 203 -12.29 -15.04 9.49
CA PRO A 203 -13.43 -15.91 9.72
C PRO A 203 -14.78 -15.26 9.31
N LYS A 204 -15.83 -16.08 9.21
CA LYS A 204 -17.16 -15.57 8.86
C LYS A 204 -17.72 -14.73 10.02
N MET A 205 -18.32 -13.58 9.72
CA MET A 205 -18.96 -12.68 10.70
C MET A 205 -18.06 -12.31 11.88
N SER A 206 -16.80 -11.93 11.62
CA SER A 206 -15.83 -11.58 12.65
C SER A 206 -15.43 -10.11 12.68
N VAL A 207 -15.74 -9.32 11.64
CA VAL A 207 -15.32 -7.91 11.53
C VAL A 207 -16.52 -6.96 11.60
N ASP A 208 -16.47 -5.95 12.47
CA ASP A 208 -17.51 -4.93 12.60
C ASP A 208 -17.34 -3.80 11.57
N PHE A 209 -16.08 -3.39 11.34
CA PHE A 209 -15.76 -2.28 10.45
C PHE A 209 -14.55 -2.57 9.57
N PHE A 210 -14.74 -2.45 8.26
CA PHE A 210 -13.63 -2.48 7.30
C PHE A 210 -13.26 -1.05 6.86
N TYR A 211 -11.97 -0.77 6.85
CA TYR A 211 -11.40 0.45 6.30
C TYR A 211 -10.41 0.08 5.21
N SER A 212 -10.38 0.83 4.11
CA SER A 212 -9.38 0.68 3.06
C SER A 212 -9.17 2.02 2.40
N ALA A 213 -7.95 2.55 2.42
CA ALA A 213 -7.62 3.81 1.76
C ALA A 213 -6.39 3.69 0.87
N PHE A 214 -6.56 4.13 -0.38
CA PHE A 214 -5.52 4.15 -1.41
C PHE A 214 -4.96 2.75 -1.73
N SER A 215 -5.80 1.71 -1.65
CA SER A 215 -5.39 0.32 -1.88
C SER A 215 -6.13 -0.35 -3.06
N LEU A 216 -7.45 -0.14 -3.18
CA LEU A 216 -8.29 -0.85 -4.17
C LEU A 216 -8.00 -0.52 -5.65
N HIS A 217 -7.19 0.49 -5.93
CA HIS A 217 -6.78 0.82 -7.30
C HIS A 217 -5.64 -0.09 -7.81
N TRP A 218 -5.01 -0.87 -6.93
CA TRP A 218 -3.96 -1.82 -7.27
C TRP A 218 -4.54 -3.15 -7.72
N LEU A 219 -4.45 -3.46 -9.00
CA LEU A 219 -4.97 -4.71 -9.56
C LEU A 219 -4.27 -5.93 -8.96
N SER A 220 -5.00 -7.05 -8.87
CA SER A 220 -4.46 -8.35 -8.46
C SER A 220 -3.37 -8.86 -9.42
N GLN A 221 -3.46 -8.45 -10.69
CA GLN A 221 -2.49 -8.73 -11.74
C GLN A 221 -2.60 -7.73 -12.89
N VAL A 222 -1.55 -7.63 -13.71
CA VAL A 222 -1.68 -7.00 -15.04
C VAL A 222 -2.55 -7.92 -15.90
N PRO A 223 -3.54 -7.41 -16.65
CA PRO A 223 -4.33 -8.23 -17.55
C PRO A 223 -3.43 -8.94 -18.58
N GLU A 224 -3.55 -10.26 -18.70
CA GLU A 224 -2.67 -11.07 -19.57
C GLU A 224 -2.67 -10.55 -21.01
N SER A 225 -3.82 -10.17 -21.56
CA SER A 225 -3.96 -9.60 -22.90
C SER A 225 -3.21 -8.28 -23.13
N VAL A 226 -2.79 -7.60 -22.05
CA VAL A 226 -2.02 -6.35 -22.10
C VAL A 226 -0.52 -6.62 -22.05
N ALA A 227 -0.10 -7.59 -21.23
CA ALA A 227 1.31 -7.96 -21.06
C ALA A 227 1.81 -8.97 -22.10
N GLU A 228 0.91 -9.79 -22.67
CA GLU A 228 1.24 -10.91 -23.54
C GLU A 228 0.64 -10.76 -24.94
N GLY A 229 1.49 -10.82 -25.95
CA GLY A 229 1.11 -11.00 -27.36
C GLY A 229 0.98 -9.70 -28.14
N GLY A 230 1.13 -9.75 -29.47
CA GLY A 230 0.94 -8.60 -30.37
C GLY A 230 -0.52 -8.23 -30.62
N GLY A 231 -1.41 -8.56 -29.69
CA GLY A 231 -2.86 -8.38 -29.82
C GLY A 231 -3.32 -6.92 -29.70
N ALA A 232 -4.63 -6.70 -29.83
CA ALA A 232 -5.22 -5.36 -29.78
C ALA A 232 -4.96 -4.64 -28.44
N ALA A 233 -4.99 -5.38 -27.32
CA ALA A 233 -4.79 -4.85 -25.97
C ALA A 233 -3.30 -4.70 -25.56
N TYR A 234 -2.35 -5.18 -26.37
CA TYR A 234 -0.93 -5.09 -26.05
C TYR A 234 -0.48 -3.63 -25.93
N ASN A 235 0.08 -3.28 -24.78
CA ASN A 235 0.44 -1.90 -24.43
C ASN A 235 1.83 -1.52 -24.97
N LYS A 236 2.06 -1.78 -26.26
CA LYS A 236 3.29 -1.44 -26.96
C LYS A 236 3.61 0.04 -26.82
N GLY A 237 4.84 0.38 -26.45
CA GLY A 237 5.28 1.77 -26.36
C GLY A 237 5.03 2.42 -25.01
N ARG A 238 4.43 1.72 -24.04
CA ARG A 238 3.88 2.35 -22.84
C ARG A 238 4.08 1.46 -21.62
N ILE A 239 4.06 2.10 -20.45
CA ILE A 239 4.13 1.42 -19.15
C ILE A 239 2.81 1.49 -18.37
N PHE A 240 1.86 2.28 -18.88
CA PHE A 240 0.57 2.53 -18.27
C PHE A 240 -0.48 2.76 -19.35
N ILE A 241 -1.77 2.61 -19.01
CA ILE A 241 -2.87 2.68 -19.97
C ILE A 241 -3.25 4.12 -20.38
N HIS A 242 -2.72 5.13 -19.68
CA HIS A 242 -3.04 6.52 -19.96
C HIS A 242 -2.61 6.97 -21.37
N GLY A 243 -3.53 7.56 -22.12
CA GLY A 243 -3.33 7.92 -23.54
C GLY A 243 -3.08 6.72 -24.45
N GLY A 244 -3.34 5.51 -23.96
CA GLY A 244 -3.10 4.24 -24.65
C GLY A 244 -4.26 3.81 -25.53
N LYS A 245 -4.29 2.52 -25.87
CA LYS A 245 -5.35 1.92 -26.67
C LYS A 245 -6.58 1.64 -25.81
N GLU A 246 -7.77 1.85 -26.37
CA GLU A 246 -9.03 1.51 -25.72
C GLU A 246 -9.09 0.03 -25.30
N ALA A 247 -8.61 -0.89 -26.14
CA ALA A 247 -8.56 -2.31 -25.82
C ALA A 247 -7.73 -2.63 -24.56
N ALA A 248 -6.64 -1.90 -24.32
CA ALA A 248 -5.82 -2.07 -23.11
C ALA A 248 -6.52 -1.49 -21.88
N ALA A 249 -7.12 -0.31 -22.01
CA ALA A 249 -7.88 0.35 -20.95
C ALA A 249 -9.12 -0.47 -20.54
N ASN A 250 -9.83 -1.06 -21.51
CA ASN A 250 -10.96 -1.96 -21.27
C ASN A 250 -10.54 -3.25 -20.57
N ALA A 251 -9.37 -3.81 -20.91
CA ALA A 251 -8.83 -4.98 -20.22
C ALA A 251 -8.51 -4.68 -18.74
N TYR A 252 -7.92 -3.52 -18.46
CA TYR A 252 -7.70 -3.03 -17.09
C TYR A 252 -9.02 -2.80 -16.33
N GLY A 253 -10.00 -2.16 -16.97
CA GLY A 253 -11.32 -1.96 -16.38
C GLY A 253 -12.02 -3.28 -16.04
N LYS A 254 -11.91 -4.29 -16.91
CA LYS A 254 -12.43 -5.64 -16.64
C LYS A 254 -11.74 -6.30 -15.44
N GLN A 255 -10.40 -6.19 -15.36
CA GLN A 255 -9.64 -6.72 -14.23
C GLN A 255 -10.05 -6.05 -12.93
N PHE A 256 -10.14 -4.71 -12.91
CA PHE A 256 -10.61 -3.94 -11.75
C PHE A 256 -12.00 -4.40 -11.29
N LYS A 257 -12.95 -4.55 -12.22
CA LYS A 257 -14.32 -4.99 -11.88
C LYS A 257 -14.33 -6.41 -11.28
N SER A 258 -13.51 -7.31 -11.82
CA SER A 258 -13.33 -8.66 -11.27
C SER A 258 -12.72 -8.64 -9.87
N ASP A 259 -11.67 -7.85 -9.68
CA ASP A 259 -10.96 -7.70 -8.42
C ASP A 259 -11.88 -7.11 -7.33
N LEU A 260 -12.59 -6.03 -7.64
CA LEU A 260 -13.55 -5.41 -6.72
C LEU A 260 -14.71 -6.36 -6.38
N ALA A 261 -15.20 -7.15 -7.33
CA ALA A 261 -16.22 -8.17 -7.05
C ALA A 261 -15.69 -9.26 -6.10
N GLY A 262 -14.46 -9.74 -6.31
CA GLY A 262 -13.79 -10.68 -5.41
C GLY A 262 -13.61 -10.11 -3.99
N PHE A 263 -13.19 -8.85 -3.90
CA PHE A 263 -13.11 -8.11 -2.65
C PHE A 263 -14.47 -8.05 -1.92
N LEU A 264 -15.53 -7.57 -2.58
CA LEU A 264 -16.86 -7.43 -1.97
C LEU A 264 -17.40 -8.79 -1.51
N LYS A 265 -17.29 -9.82 -2.35
CA LYS A 265 -17.70 -11.19 -2.00
C LYS A 265 -16.98 -11.73 -0.77
N ALA A 266 -15.69 -11.42 -0.61
CA ALA A 266 -14.95 -11.83 0.58
C ALA A 266 -15.41 -11.03 1.82
N ARG A 267 -15.56 -9.71 1.70
CA ARG A 267 -15.97 -8.84 2.81
C ARG A 267 -17.38 -9.13 3.31
N SER A 268 -18.31 -9.49 2.43
CA SER A 268 -19.70 -9.76 2.81
C SER A 268 -19.83 -11.00 3.70
N VAL A 269 -18.94 -11.99 3.52
CA VAL A 269 -18.88 -13.17 4.38
C VAL A 269 -18.21 -12.87 5.73
N GLU A 270 -17.24 -11.97 5.75
CA GLU A 270 -16.44 -11.67 6.94
C GLU A 270 -17.08 -10.64 7.87
N MET A 271 -17.91 -9.75 7.33
CA MET A 271 -18.55 -8.68 8.07
C MET A 271 -19.66 -9.22 8.98
N LYS A 272 -19.73 -8.71 10.22
CA LYS A 272 -20.84 -8.96 11.14
C LYS A 272 -22.12 -8.29 10.65
N LYS A 273 -23.27 -8.82 11.08
CA LYS A 273 -24.57 -8.18 10.83
C LYS A 273 -24.59 -6.79 11.46
N GLY A 274 -24.95 -5.77 10.67
CA GLY A 274 -24.94 -4.38 11.11
C GLY A 274 -23.56 -3.69 11.04
N GLY A 275 -22.56 -4.35 10.44
CA GLY A 275 -21.27 -3.74 10.13
C GLY A 275 -21.32 -2.82 8.90
N SER A 276 -20.27 -2.02 8.76
CA SER A 276 -20.09 -1.07 7.65
C SER A 276 -18.64 -1.07 7.16
N MET A 277 -18.41 -0.46 6.00
CA MET A 277 -17.10 -0.34 5.38
C MET A 277 -16.92 1.04 4.75
N PHE A 278 -15.73 1.62 4.95
CA PHE A 278 -15.33 2.87 4.34
C PHE A 278 -14.16 2.65 3.38
N LEU A 279 -14.38 2.98 2.10
CA LEU A 279 -13.44 2.73 1.02
C LEU A 279 -13.02 4.03 0.36
N VAL A 280 -11.72 4.17 0.14
CA VAL A 280 -11.12 5.27 -0.61
C VAL A 280 -10.11 4.70 -1.59
N CYS A 281 -10.20 5.06 -2.87
CA CYS A 281 -9.19 4.71 -3.87
C CYS A 281 -9.03 5.83 -4.90
N LEU A 282 -7.96 5.76 -5.70
CA LEU A 282 -7.79 6.70 -6.81
C LEU A 282 -9.02 6.64 -7.72
N GLY A 283 -9.39 7.78 -8.27
CA GLY A 283 -10.53 7.91 -9.15
C GLY A 283 -10.25 8.85 -10.31
N ARG A 284 -11.18 8.86 -11.26
CA ARG A 284 -11.17 9.77 -12.41
C ARG A 284 -12.54 10.39 -12.61
N THR A 285 -12.53 11.61 -13.14
CA THR A 285 -13.73 12.32 -13.60
C THR A 285 -14.08 11.96 -15.05
N SER A 286 -13.10 11.55 -15.84
CA SER A 286 -13.30 11.15 -17.24
C SER A 286 -14.14 9.88 -17.33
N VAL A 287 -14.95 9.80 -18.39
CA VAL A 287 -15.68 8.58 -18.78
C VAL A 287 -14.78 7.65 -19.59
N ASP A 288 -13.84 8.20 -20.37
CA ASP A 288 -12.90 7.44 -21.19
C ASP A 288 -11.78 6.82 -20.33
N PRO A 289 -11.68 5.47 -20.26
CA PRO A 289 -10.69 4.79 -19.41
C PRO A 289 -9.25 4.98 -19.91
N THR A 290 -9.02 5.54 -21.10
CA THR A 290 -7.68 5.96 -21.53
C THR A 290 -7.23 7.25 -20.84
N ASP A 291 -8.14 8.03 -20.26
CA ASP A 291 -7.84 9.13 -19.36
C ASP A 291 -7.94 8.66 -17.90
N GLN A 292 -6.78 8.47 -17.28
CA GLN A 292 -6.65 7.99 -15.90
C GLN A 292 -6.50 9.16 -14.89
N GLY A 293 -6.77 10.40 -15.31
CA GLY A 293 -6.69 11.59 -14.46
C GLY A 293 -5.31 11.78 -13.83
N GLY A 294 -5.27 12.12 -12.53
CA GLY A 294 -4.01 12.29 -11.81
C GLY A 294 -3.08 11.08 -11.84
N ALA A 295 -3.62 9.85 -11.92
CA ALA A 295 -2.80 8.64 -12.05
C ALA A 295 -2.17 8.56 -13.44
N GLY A 296 -2.91 9.00 -14.45
CA GLY A 296 -2.41 9.19 -15.81
C GLY A 296 -1.26 10.18 -15.88
N LEU A 297 -1.38 11.31 -15.20
CA LEU A 297 -0.30 12.30 -15.15
C LEU A 297 0.92 11.78 -14.38
N LEU A 298 0.74 11.09 -13.24
CA LEU A 298 1.86 10.55 -12.46
C LEU A 298 2.63 9.47 -13.24
N PHE A 299 1.93 8.53 -13.87
CA PHE A 299 2.55 7.35 -14.48
C PHE A 299 2.78 7.45 -15.99
N GLY A 300 1.89 8.13 -16.72
CA GLY A 300 1.85 8.17 -18.18
C GLY A 300 2.55 9.36 -18.83
N THR A 301 3.22 10.22 -18.06
CA THR A 301 3.97 11.39 -18.58
C THR A 301 5.48 11.22 -18.35
N HIS A 302 6.11 12.05 -17.52
CA HIS A 302 7.55 12.07 -17.27
C HIS A 302 8.11 10.74 -16.79
N TYR A 303 7.31 9.93 -16.10
CA TYR A 303 7.72 8.59 -15.71
C TYR A 303 7.83 7.64 -16.90
N GLN A 304 6.81 7.60 -17.77
CA GLN A 304 6.88 6.86 -19.02
C GLN A 304 7.98 7.37 -19.94
N ASP A 305 8.13 8.69 -20.08
CA ASP A 305 9.19 9.25 -20.91
C ASP A 305 10.60 8.88 -20.42
N ALA A 306 10.79 8.73 -19.10
CA ALA A 306 12.05 8.25 -18.55
C ALA A 306 12.33 6.79 -18.90
N TRP A 307 11.30 5.95 -19.03
CA TRP A 307 11.45 4.60 -19.58
C TRP A 307 11.84 4.64 -21.06
N ASP A 308 11.27 5.57 -21.82
CA ASP A 308 11.64 5.77 -23.22
C ASP A 308 13.09 6.25 -23.35
N ASP A 309 13.57 7.14 -22.48
CA ASP A 309 14.98 7.55 -22.45
C ASP A 309 15.92 6.34 -22.31
N LEU A 310 15.62 5.39 -21.41
CA LEU A 310 16.44 4.17 -21.26
C LEU A 310 16.45 3.31 -22.54
N VAL A 311 15.35 3.28 -23.30
CA VAL A 311 15.28 2.57 -24.59
C VAL A 311 16.11 3.29 -25.65
N HIS A 312 15.97 4.61 -25.76
CA HIS A 312 16.71 5.41 -26.74
C HIS A 312 18.22 5.40 -26.51
N GLU A 313 18.64 5.35 -25.25
CA GLU A 313 20.06 5.24 -24.85
C GLU A 313 20.61 3.80 -24.98
N GLY A 314 19.76 2.82 -25.33
CA GLY A 314 20.17 1.42 -25.48
C GLY A 314 20.45 0.69 -24.16
N LEU A 315 20.04 1.27 -23.02
CA LEU A 315 20.21 0.66 -21.70
C LEU A 315 19.23 -0.50 -21.46
N ILE A 316 18.05 -0.45 -22.12
CA ILE A 316 17.08 -1.54 -22.17
C ILE A 316 16.52 -1.69 -23.59
N THR A 317 15.94 -2.85 -23.92
CA THR A 317 15.23 -3.04 -25.19
C THR A 317 13.83 -2.46 -25.15
N SER A 318 13.26 -2.11 -26.30
CA SER A 318 11.85 -1.67 -26.38
C SER A 318 10.88 -2.74 -25.86
N GLU A 319 11.17 -4.01 -26.12
CA GLU A 319 10.40 -5.14 -25.60
C GLU A 319 10.46 -5.23 -24.07
N LYS A 320 11.61 -4.90 -23.47
CA LYS A 320 11.76 -4.87 -22.02
C LYS A 320 10.86 -3.81 -21.40
N ARG A 321 10.76 -2.61 -22.00
CA ARG A 321 9.79 -1.58 -21.59
C ARG A 321 8.35 -2.06 -21.80
N ASP A 322 8.01 -2.54 -22.99
CA ASP A 322 6.62 -2.87 -23.35
C ASP A 322 6.00 -3.97 -22.46
N ARG A 323 6.84 -4.85 -21.90
CA ARG A 323 6.43 -5.88 -20.93
C ARG A 323 6.22 -5.35 -19.51
N PHE A 324 6.72 -4.15 -19.18
CA PHE A 324 6.47 -3.51 -17.90
C PHE A 324 5.15 -2.74 -17.94
N ASN A 325 4.21 -3.12 -17.09
CA ASN A 325 2.93 -2.43 -16.99
C ASN A 325 2.59 -2.21 -15.52
N ILE A 326 2.24 -0.98 -15.16
CA ILE A 326 1.86 -0.63 -13.79
C ILE A 326 0.46 -1.21 -13.53
N PRO A 327 0.27 -2.08 -12.52
CA PRO A 327 -1.00 -2.74 -12.23
C PRO A 327 -1.94 -1.80 -11.45
N VAL A 328 -2.23 -0.63 -12.00
CA VAL A 328 -3.13 0.36 -11.40
C VAL A 328 -4.29 0.66 -12.33
N TYR A 329 -5.49 0.79 -11.80
CA TYR A 329 -6.64 1.34 -12.51
C TYR A 329 -7.35 2.38 -11.64
N ALA A 330 -7.55 3.58 -12.18
CA ALA A 330 -8.36 4.62 -11.55
C ALA A 330 -9.82 4.49 -12.03
N PRO A 331 -10.74 3.92 -11.23
CA PRO A 331 -12.15 3.80 -11.62
C PRO A 331 -12.86 5.16 -11.72
N SER A 332 -13.86 5.22 -12.60
CA SER A 332 -14.92 6.23 -12.50
C SER A 332 -15.91 5.84 -11.38
N LEU A 333 -16.78 6.77 -10.96
CA LEU A 333 -17.88 6.42 -10.04
C LEU A 333 -18.78 5.33 -10.62
N GLN A 334 -19.00 5.34 -11.92
CA GLN A 334 -19.83 4.37 -12.61
C GLN A 334 -19.20 2.98 -12.57
N ASP A 335 -17.88 2.86 -12.84
CA ASP A 335 -17.15 1.59 -12.74
C ASP A 335 -17.29 0.96 -11.35
N PHE A 336 -17.19 1.79 -10.30
CA PHE A 336 -17.30 1.34 -8.92
C PHE A 336 -18.74 0.95 -8.56
N LYS A 337 -19.70 1.81 -8.91
CA LYS A 337 -21.13 1.63 -8.62
C LYS A 337 -21.68 0.35 -9.22
N GLU A 338 -21.38 0.09 -10.49
CA GLU A 338 -21.85 -1.10 -11.21
C GLU A 338 -21.48 -2.40 -10.49
N VAL A 339 -20.26 -2.48 -9.96
CA VAL A 339 -19.78 -3.69 -9.30
C VAL A 339 -20.48 -3.88 -7.94
N VAL A 340 -20.64 -2.80 -7.18
CA VAL A 340 -21.31 -2.87 -5.87
C VAL A 340 -22.78 -3.25 -6.04
N GLU A 341 -23.48 -2.66 -7.01
CA GLU A 341 -24.88 -2.96 -7.29
C GLU A 341 -25.06 -4.39 -7.84
N ALA A 342 -24.13 -4.87 -8.69
CA ALA A 342 -24.17 -6.22 -9.23
C ALA A 342 -23.86 -7.31 -8.19
N ASP A 343 -22.95 -7.05 -7.24
CA ASP A 343 -22.67 -7.97 -6.13
C ASP A 343 -23.88 -8.10 -5.19
N GLY A 344 -24.53 -6.97 -4.89
CA GLY A 344 -25.79 -6.92 -4.14
C GLY A 344 -25.68 -7.22 -2.64
N ALA A 345 -24.49 -7.55 -2.11
CA ALA A 345 -24.33 -7.83 -0.69
C ALA A 345 -24.23 -6.57 0.18
N PHE A 346 -23.96 -5.42 -0.44
CA PHE A 346 -23.78 -4.14 0.25
C PHE A 346 -24.74 -3.08 -0.27
N LYS A 347 -25.28 -2.29 0.66
CA LYS A 347 -25.97 -1.05 0.34
C LYS A 347 -24.94 0.07 0.22
N ILE A 348 -25.03 0.86 -0.85
CA ILE A 348 -24.32 2.13 -0.98
C ILE A 348 -25.03 3.18 -0.12
N ASN A 349 -24.40 3.64 0.94
CA ASN A 349 -24.89 4.76 1.75
C ASN A 349 -24.40 6.09 1.19
N GLN A 350 -23.18 6.11 0.68
CA GLN A 350 -22.58 7.26 0.01
C GLN A 350 -21.58 6.78 -1.04
N LEU A 351 -21.54 7.46 -2.19
CA LEU A 351 -20.56 7.25 -3.24
C LEU A 351 -20.29 8.58 -3.93
N GLN A 352 -19.06 9.10 -3.82
CA GLN A 352 -18.70 10.41 -4.37
C GLN A 352 -17.24 10.48 -4.83
N LEU A 353 -16.96 11.44 -5.72
CA LEU A 353 -15.59 11.84 -6.02
C LEU A 353 -15.17 12.94 -5.04
N PHE A 354 -14.02 12.73 -4.41
CA PHE A 354 -13.35 13.71 -3.58
C PHE A 354 -12.13 14.26 -4.33
N ARG A 355 -12.02 15.59 -4.47
CA ARG A 355 -10.82 16.21 -5.03
C ARG A 355 -9.73 16.24 -3.97
N GLY A 356 -8.79 15.29 -4.05
CA GLY A 356 -7.67 15.17 -3.12
C GLY A 356 -6.70 16.35 -3.23
N GLY A 357 -6.42 16.76 -4.46
CA GLY A 357 -5.43 17.79 -4.75
C GLY A 357 -4.10 17.20 -5.20
N SER A 358 -3.01 17.95 -5.04
CA SER A 358 -1.68 17.49 -5.44
C SER A 358 -1.17 16.38 -4.54
N PRO A 359 -0.59 15.31 -5.11
CA PRO A 359 0.14 14.29 -4.33
C PRO A 359 1.52 14.73 -3.87
N LEU A 360 2.00 15.90 -4.31
CA LEU A 360 3.37 16.32 -4.02
C LEU A 360 3.38 17.17 -2.77
N VAL A 361 4.26 16.81 -1.83
CA VAL A 361 4.60 17.67 -0.70
C VAL A 361 5.89 18.38 -1.05
N VAL A 362 5.77 19.68 -1.30
CA VAL A 362 6.87 20.59 -1.59
C VAL A 362 6.83 21.76 -0.61
N SER A 363 7.98 22.13 -0.08
CA SER A 363 8.15 23.23 0.87
C SER A 363 8.26 24.55 0.14
N ASN A 364 8.98 24.57 -0.99
CA ASN A 364 9.12 25.71 -1.88
C ASN A 364 8.61 25.37 -3.29
N PRO A 365 7.37 25.75 -3.65
CA PRO A 365 6.81 25.51 -4.98
C PRO A 365 7.61 26.15 -6.14
N ASP A 366 8.39 27.19 -5.87
CA ASP A 366 9.24 27.84 -6.88
C ASP A 366 10.58 27.11 -7.09
N ASP A 367 10.97 26.19 -6.21
CA ASP A 367 12.13 25.31 -6.42
C ASP A 367 11.76 24.14 -7.34
N ALA A 368 12.01 24.33 -8.64
CA ALA A 368 11.79 23.29 -9.65
C ALA A 368 12.54 21.98 -9.36
N ALA A 369 13.69 22.04 -8.68
CA ALA A 369 14.43 20.84 -8.31
C ALA A 369 13.72 20.08 -7.17
N GLU A 370 13.11 20.78 -6.22
CA GLU A 370 12.27 20.18 -5.18
C GLU A 370 11.04 19.49 -5.77
N VAL A 371 10.34 20.14 -6.71
CA VAL A 371 9.20 19.54 -7.42
C VAL A 371 9.63 18.27 -8.16
N GLY A 372 10.76 18.31 -8.86
CA GLY A 372 11.29 17.14 -9.57
C GLY A 372 11.61 15.97 -8.64
N ARG A 373 12.26 16.23 -7.50
CA ARG A 373 12.53 15.21 -6.47
C ARG A 373 11.24 14.65 -5.87
N ALA A 374 10.28 15.51 -5.51
CA ALA A 374 9.01 15.09 -4.93
C ALA A 374 8.21 14.18 -5.89
N PHE A 375 8.18 14.53 -7.19
CA PHE A 375 7.54 13.72 -8.21
C PHE A 375 8.23 12.36 -8.35
N ALA A 376 9.55 12.33 -8.49
CA ALA A 376 10.30 11.08 -8.64
C ALA A 376 10.18 10.18 -7.39
N ASN A 377 10.23 10.75 -6.19
CA ASN A 377 10.05 10.01 -4.95
C ASN A 377 8.62 9.46 -4.79
N SER A 378 7.61 10.18 -5.30
CA SER A 378 6.24 9.66 -5.36
C SER A 378 6.16 8.42 -6.27
N CYS A 379 6.74 8.47 -7.47
CA CYS A 379 6.79 7.31 -8.36
C CYS A 379 7.58 6.13 -7.75
N ARG A 380 8.72 6.42 -7.10
CA ARG A 380 9.64 5.43 -6.52
C ARG A 380 9.07 4.74 -5.29
N SER A 381 8.43 5.48 -4.39
CA SER A 381 7.85 4.91 -3.17
C SER A 381 6.67 3.98 -3.45
N VAL A 382 5.93 4.26 -4.53
CA VAL A 382 4.72 3.54 -4.95
C VAL A 382 5.02 2.34 -5.86
N SER A 383 5.97 2.47 -6.80
CA SER A 383 6.21 1.44 -7.84
C SER A 383 7.67 0.97 -7.95
N GLY A 384 8.59 1.52 -7.15
CA GLY A 384 10.03 1.24 -7.27
C GLY A 384 10.38 -0.24 -7.11
N VAL A 385 9.69 -0.97 -6.22
CA VAL A 385 9.90 -2.41 -6.05
C VAL A 385 9.58 -3.20 -7.33
N LEU A 386 8.55 -2.78 -8.08
CA LEU A 386 8.21 -3.40 -9.37
C LEU A 386 9.26 -3.08 -10.44
N VAL A 387 9.76 -1.84 -10.46
CA VAL A 387 10.85 -1.43 -11.37
C VAL A 387 12.10 -2.25 -11.09
N ASP A 388 12.55 -2.27 -9.84
CA ASP A 388 13.79 -2.93 -9.41
C ASP A 388 13.72 -4.44 -9.73
N ALA A 389 12.56 -5.06 -9.54
CA ALA A 389 12.36 -6.46 -9.90
C ALA A 389 12.31 -6.73 -11.42
N HIS A 390 11.97 -5.73 -12.23
CA HIS A 390 11.88 -5.88 -13.68
C HIS A 390 13.20 -5.57 -14.41
N ILE A 391 13.86 -4.47 -14.07
CA ILE A 391 15.09 -4.00 -14.73
C ILE A 391 16.34 -4.01 -13.83
N GLY A 392 16.20 -4.35 -12.56
CA GLY A 392 17.30 -4.36 -11.59
C GLY A 392 17.51 -3.00 -10.93
N GLU A 393 17.99 -3.01 -9.68
CA GLU A 393 18.15 -1.81 -8.83
C GLU A 393 18.98 -0.70 -9.49
N LYS A 394 20.10 -1.07 -10.14
CA LYS A 394 20.98 -0.10 -10.80
C LYS A 394 20.27 0.66 -11.93
N LEU A 395 19.51 -0.04 -12.78
CA LEU A 395 18.75 0.62 -13.84
C LEU A 395 17.51 1.33 -13.29
N GLY A 396 16.92 0.82 -12.20
CA GLY A 396 15.87 1.53 -11.46
C GLY A 396 16.34 2.88 -10.92
N GLU A 397 17.56 2.97 -10.38
CA GLU A 397 18.16 4.24 -9.97
C GLU A 397 18.32 5.21 -11.13
N GLU A 398 18.89 4.74 -12.24
CA GLU A 398 19.05 5.53 -13.47
C GLU A 398 17.70 6.04 -14.02
N LEU A 399 16.65 5.22 -13.93
CA LEU A 399 15.30 5.61 -14.31
C LEU A 399 14.79 6.77 -13.45
N PHE A 400 14.82 6.63 -12.12
CA PHE A 400 14.26 7.65 -11.23
C PHE A 400 15.05 8.97 -11.24
N VAL A 401 16.35 8.93 -11.55
CA VAL A 401 17.13 10.15 -11.85
C VAL A 401 16.59 10.88 -13.08
N ARG A 402 16.25 10.14 -14.15
CA ARG A 402 15.63 10.71 -15.37
C ARG A 402 14.23 11.27 -15.09
N VAL A 403 13.44 10.57 -14.29
CA VAL A 403 12.13 11.06 -13.84
C VAL A 403 12.27 12.41 -13.13
N ALA A 404 13.19 12.51 -12.17
CA ALA A 404 13.43 13.75 -11.43
C ALA A 404 13.84 14.90 -12.36
N ARG A 405 14.78 14.63 -13.29
CA ARG A 405 15.24 15.63 -14.27
C ARG A 405 14.10 16.12 -15.16
N ARG A 406 13.29 15.21 -15.71
CA ARG A 406 12.14 15.56 -16.56
C ARG A 406 11.12 16.38 -15.79
N ALA A 407 10.81 15.97 -14.56
CA ALA A 407 9.87 16.68 -13.71
C ALA A 407 10.37 18.07 -13.31
N THR A 408 11.67 18.25 -13.07
CA THR A 408 12.27 19.58 -12.84
C THR A 408 12.09 20.51 -14.03
N SER A 409 12.26 20.02 -15.27
CA SER A 409 12.06 20.82 -16.48
C SER A 409 10.60 21.26 -16.68
N HIS A 410 9.63 20.55 -16.09
CA HIS A 410 8.20 20.79 -16.23
C HIS A 410 7.51 21.11 -14.89
N ALA A 411 8.27 21.63 -13.92
CA ALA A 411 7.81 21.76 -12.53
C ALA A 411 6.52 22.58 -12.39
N LYS A 412 6.39 23.70 -13.13
CA LYS A 412 5.21 24.57 -13.08
C LYS A 412 3.95 23.83 -13.57
N GLU A 413 4.07 23.15 -14.72
CA GLU A 413 2.97 22.36 -15.29
C GLU A 413 2.54 21.24 -14.34
N ILE A 414 3.50 20.54 -13.72
CA ILE A 414 3.20 19.49 -12.74
C ILE A 414 2.41 20.05 -11.56
N LEU A 415 2.83 21.17 -10.98
CA LEU A 415 2.14 21.75 -9.82
C LEU A 415 0.72 22.22 -10.16
N GLU A 416 0.50 22.73 -11.37
CA GLU A 416 -0.81 23.19 -11.84
C GLU A 416 -1.75 22.03 -12.19
N LEU A 417 -1.25 21.01 -12.90
CA LEU A 417 -2.08 19.97 -13.51
C LEU A 417 -2.21 18.69 -12.69
N LEU A 418 -1.20 18.33 -11.88
CA LEU A 418 -1.19 17.06 -11.16
C LEU A 418 -2.18 17.09 -9.98
N GLN A 419 -3.40 16.66 -10.26
CA GLN A 419 -4.50 16.66 -9.29
C GLN A 419 -5.10 15.25 -9.20
N PHE A 420 -5.17 14.71 -7.99
CA PHE A 420 -5.85 13.45 -7.74
C PHE A 420 -7.31 13.65 -7.36
N PHE A 421 -8.15 12.80 -7.93
CA PHE A 421 -9.50 12.54 -7.47
C PHE A 421 -9.52 11.17 -6.78
N HIS A 422 -10.39 11.02 -5.79
CA HIS A 422 -10.59 9.79 -5.07
C HIS A 422 -12.04 9.37 -5.14
N VAL A 423 -12.31 8.11 -5.45
CA VAL A 423 -13.62 7.50 -5.20
C VAL A 423 -13.72 7.20 -3.73
N VAL A 424 -14.73 7.77 -3.06
CA VAL A 424 -15.05 7.52 -1.65
C VAL A 424 -16.39 6.80 -1.59
N ALA A 425 -16.42 5.63 -0.95
CA ALA A 425 -17.62 4.83 -0.78
C ALA A 425 -17.86 4.47 0.70
N SER A 426 -19.08 4.72 1.16
CA SER A 426 -19.61 4.27 2.45
C SER A 426 -20.61 3.15 2.19
N LEU A 427 -20.31 1.95 2.67
CA LEU A 427 -21.10 0.75 2.43
C LEU A 427 -21.56 0.12 3.74
N SER A 428 -22.76 -0.45 3.78
CA SER A 428 -23.24 -1.28 4.89
C SER A 428 -23.74 -2.62 4.39
N LEU A 429 -23.58 -3.67 5.19
CA LEU A 429 -24.06 -5.00 4.81
C LEU A 429 -25.58 -4.98 4.61
N ALA A 430 -26.07 -5.48 3.46
CA ALA A 430 -27.49 -5.49 3.15
C ALA A 430 -28.26 -6.44 4.09
N ALA A 431 -29.45 -6.01 4.52
CA ALA A 431 -30.30 -6.79 5.42
C ALA A 431 -30.78 -8.13 4.81
N THR A 432 -30.72 -8.30 3.50
CA THR A 432 -31.18 -9.49 2.76
C THR A 432 -30.14 -10.60 2.68
N CYS A 433 -28.88 -10.35 3.05
CA CYS A 433 -27.80 -11.35 3.02
C CYS A 433 -27.63 -12.11 4.35
N THR A 434 -28.63 -12.03 5.23
CA THR A 434 -28.59 -12.51 6.62
C THR A 434 -29.06 -13.93 6.84
#